data_AF-A0A1M6Q8J6-F1
#
_entry.id   AF-A0A1M6Q8J6-F1
#
_cell.length_a   1.000
_cell.length_b   1.000
_cell.length_c   1.000
_cell.angle_alpha   90.00
_cell.angle_beta   90.00
_cell.angle_gamma   90.00
#
_symmetry.space_group_name_H-M   'P 1'
#
loop_
_entity.id
_entity.type
_entity.pdbx_description
1 polymer ?
#
loop_
_entity_poly.entity_id
_entity_poly.type
_entity_poly.pdbx_seq_one_letter_code
_entity_poly.pdbx_strand_id
1 'polypeptide(L)'
;MKWLRSTKMLFVTLCAIWVLGFYVGCEKDTDGPLSATYSDDVFAGKGYFLSASLDSGKAIHLVGDTLYLQLGKMWTFSNCALKSINLGFSRTDSVGWIKPDIDILVTDKDCSAPYYRPDTLIKQIVRDEDVRGVGMLKVQNDADSVLDSILVRRGSLSKDTFFIYMDSSFADAHNYPLRTKGKDKLGQPTIIRVLDSLTPREFYWRAMKSTCTYRIDMCKNVVPDTIYPTSWNLSDTNLVPVHYACADTDSVYCTKNKWENDSTDLGELQVRPDTIWHYSTYYMEKIPKCGTFAAFATAYYGVGQRVRFIRQLFSPGEDETFCGPSTGSQWMLYNLSGNKMVVDSLGRLDSLIKVWKNADIAPDTLIVDSAASKK
;
A
#
# COMPACT_ATOMS: atom_id res chain seq x y z
N MET A 1 -90.37 -67.84 14.99
CA MET A 1 -89.33 -67.10 15.77
C MET A 1 -87.91 -67.66 15.53
N LYS A 2 -87.50 -67.92 14.28
CA LYS A 2 -86.14 -68.42 13.92
C LYS A 2 -85.39 -67.53 12.92
N TRP A 3 -86.06 -66.55 12.30
CA TRP A 3 -85.48 -65.68 11.27
C TRP A 3 -84.65 -64.50 11.85
N LEU A 4 -84.96 -64.05 13.07
CA LEU A 4 -84.26 -62.95 13.76
C LEU A 4 -82.89 -63.32 14.36
N ARG A 5 -82.49 -64.61 14.37
CA ARG A 5 -81.16 -65.03 14.87
C ARG A 5 -80.09 -65.03 13.78
N SER A 6 -80.46 -65.25 12.51
CA SER A 6 -79.50 -65.34 11.40
C SER A 6 -78.98 -63.97 10.96
N THR A 7 -79.84 -62.95 10.95
CA THR A 7 -79.45 -61.57 10.60
C THR A 7 -78.52 -60.94 11.63
N LYS A 8 -78.70 -61.25 12.93
CA LYS A 8 -77.77 -60.80 13.98
C LYS A 8 -76.39 -61.44 13.86
N MET A 9 -76.33 -62.71 13.45
CA MET A 9 -75.05 -63.39 13.26
C MET A 9 -74.30 -62.80 12.07
N LEU A 10 -74.98 -62.56 10.95
CA LEU A 10 -74.39 -61.96 9.74
C LEU A 10 -73.86 -60.54 9.98
N PHE A 11 -74.57 -59.74 10.77
CA PHE A 11 -74.16 -58.38 11.12
C PHE A 11 -72.93 -58.37 12.03
N VAL A 12 -72.84 -59.32 12.97
CA VAL A 12 -71.67 -59.48 13.84
C VAL A 12 -70.45 -59.94 13.03
N THR A 13 -70.60 -60.85 12.06
CA THR A 13 -69.49 -61.24 11.18
C THR A 13 -69.04 -60.10 10.28
N LEU A 14 -69.97 -59.31 9.73
CA LEU A 14 -69.65 -58.13 8.92
C LEU A 14 -68.93 -57.04 9.74
N CYS A 15 -69.37 -56.79 10.98
CA CYS A 15 -68.68 -55.89 11.90
C CYS A 15 -67.28 -56.42 12.29
N ALA A 16 -67.11 -57.72 12.51
CA ALA A 16 -65.80 -58.31 12.81
C ALA A 16 -64.83 -58.20 11.62
N ILE A 17 -65.32 -58.38 10.39
CA ILE A 17 -64.53 -58.19 9.16
C ILE A 17 -64.14 -56.72 8.96
N TRP A 18 -65.04 -55.79 9.27
CA TRP A 18 -64.74 -54.35 9.24
C TRP A 18 -63.71 -53.93 10.30
N VAL A 19 -63.82 -54.45 11.53
CA VAL A 19 -62.85 -54.19 12.61
C VAL A 19 -61.49 -54.80 12.29
N LEU A 20 -61.44 -56.00 11.68
CA LEU A 20 -60.20 -56.58 11.16
C LEU A 20 -59.60 -55.74 10.03
N GLY A 21 -60.43 -55.13 9.16
CA GLY A 21 -59.98 -54.19 8.13
C GLY A 21 -59.30 -52.93 8.68
N PHE A 22 -59.70 -52.45 9.87
CA PHE A 22 -59.04 -51.34 10.55
C PHE A 22 -57.66 -51.70 11.14
N TYR A 23 -57.35 -52.99 11.34
CA TYR A 23 -56.04 -53.44 11.82
C TYR A 23 -55.03 -53.74 10.70
N VAL A 24 -55.45 -53.76 9.42
CA VAL A 24 -54.55 -53.92 8.26
C VAL A 24 -54.14 -52.55 7.67
N GLY A 25 -54.64 -51.45 8.24
CA GLY A 25 -54.45 -50.10 7.74
C GLY A 25 -53.48 -49.26 8.56
N CYS A 26 -52.31 -49.76 8.93
CA CYS A 26 -51.18 -48.92 9.39
C CYS A 26 -49.86 -49.71 9.35
N GLU A 27 -49.23 -49.77 8.19
CA GLU A 27 -47.76 -49.74 8.14
C GLU A 27 -47.39 -48.99 6.85
N LYS A 28 -47.32 -47.67 6.98
CA LYS A 28 -46.68 -46.84 5.97
C LYS A 28 -45.29 -46.53 6.49
N ASP A 29 -44.43 -47.54 6.40
CA ASP A 29 -42.99 -47.50 6.70
C ASP A 29 -42.20 -46.59 5.72
N THR A 30 -42.88 -45.64 5.06
CA THR A 30 -42.33 -44.80 3.98
C THR A 30 -42.49 -43.29 4.22
N ASP A 31 -43.06 -42.86 5.36
CA ASP A 31 -43.17 -41.43 5.72
C ASP A 31 -42.12 -41.02 6.79
N GLY A 32 -40.94 -41.66 6.75
CA GLY A 32 -39.73 -41.06 7.33
C GLY A 32 -39.26 -39.86 6.50
N PRO A 33 -38.36 -38.99 7.01
CA PRO A 33 -37.74 -37.97 6.18
C PRO A 33 -37.18 -38.65 4.93
N LEU A 34 -37.57 -38.18 3.74
CA LEU A 34 -37.03 -38.67 2.47
C LEU A 34 -35.52 -38.71 2.59
N SER A 35 -34.93 -39.90 2.51
CA SER A 35 -33.50 -40.07 2.47
C SER A 35 -32.98 -39.24 1.30
N ALA A 36 -32.15 -38.23 1.59
CA ALA A 36 -31.56 -37.39 0.56
C ALA A 36 -30.68 -38.19 -0.41
N THR A 37 -30.24 -39.39 0.02
CA THR A 37 -29.41 -40.34 -0.70
C THR A 37 -29.69 -41.76 -0.19
N TYR A 38 -29.69 -42.76 -1.07
CA TYR A 38 -29.73 -44.20 -0.73
C TYR A 38 -28.30 -44.76 -0.64
N SER A 39 -28.12 -45.89 0.06
CA SER A 39 -26.80 -46.51 0.30
C SER A 39 -26.09 -47.03 -0.96
N ASP A 40 -26.83 -47.17 -2.04
CA ASP A 40 -26.41 -47.61 -3.37
C ASP A 40 -26.36 -46.48 -4.42
N ASP A 41 -26.65 -45.25 -4.01
CA ASP A 41 -26.57 -44.09 -4.91
C ASP A 41 -25.11 -43.76 -5.23
N VAL A 42 -24.74 -43.93 -6.50
CA VAL A 42 -23.46 -43.48 -7.04
C VAL A 42 -23.64 -42.08 -7.63
N PHE A 43 -23.20 -41.06 -6.90
CA PHE A 43 -23.14 -39.69 -7.43
C PHE A 43 -21.82 -39.49 -8.18
N ALA A 44 -21.87 -39.55 -9.51
CA ALA A 44 -20.77 -39.22 -10.39
C ALA A 44 -21.13 -38.02 -11.27
N GLY A 45 -20.24 -37.05 -11.41
CA GLY A 45 -20.52 -35.88 -12.24
C GLY A 45 -19.51 -34.75 -12.07
N LYS A 46 -19.85 -33.59 -12.64
CA LYS A 46 -19.07 -32.36 -12.50
C LYS A 46 -19.52 -31.58 -11.26
N GLY A 47 -18.55 -31.16 -10.45
CA GLY A 47 -18.75 -30.15 -9.41
C GLY A 47 -18.77 -28.74 -9.99
N TYR A 48 -18.95 -27.74 -9.13
CA TYR A 48 -18.98 -26.34 -9.54
C TYR A 48 -18.35 -25.42 -8.48
N PHE A 49 -17.86 -24.25 -8.88
CA PHE A 49 -17.30 -23.22 -8.01
C PHE A 49 -17.77 -21.82 -8.44
N LEU A 50 -17.99 -20.94 -7.46
CA LEU A 50 -18.57 -19.61 -7.70
C LEU A 50 -17.55 -18.48 -7.72
N SER A 51 -16.36 -18.70 -7.16
CA SER A 51 -15.34 -17.67 -7.08
C SER A 51 -13.96 -18.27 -7.25
N ALA A 52 -13.08 -17.54 -7.92
CA ALA A 52 -11.68 -17.86 -7.99
C ALA A 52 -10.86 -16.59 -7.74
N SER A 53 -9.68 -16.74 -7.14
CA SER A 53 -8.67 -15.70 -7.12
C SER A 53 -7.32 -16.29 -7.51
N LEU A 54 -6.58 -15.57 -8.33
CA LEU A 54 -5.28 -15.94 -8.83
C LEU A 54 -4.24 -14.95 -8.32
N ASP A 55 -3.24 -15.41 -7.57
CA ASP A 55 -2.20 -14.55 -7.01
C ASP A 55 -0.87 -15.30 -6.89
N SER A 56 0.26 -14.61 -7.10
CA SER A 56 1.60 -15.15 -6.79
C SER A 56 2.11 -14.73 -5.41
N GLY A 57 1.38 -13.87 -4.70
CA GLY A 57 1.80 -13.24 -3.46
C GLY A 57 2.84 -12.12 -3.68
N LYS A 58 3.02 -11.66 -4.92
CA LYS A 58 3.97 -10.62 -5.30
C LYS A 58 3.25 -9.46 -5.98
N ALA A 59 3.82 -8.26 -5.85
CA ALA A 59 3.30 -7.06 -6.52
C ALA A 59 3.40 -7.13 -8.06
N ILE A 60 4.33 -7.93 -8.60
CA ILE A 60 4.49 -8.19 -10.02
C ILE A 60 4.58 -9.70 -10.19
N HIS A 61 3.68 -10.26 -11.00
CA HIS A 61 3.65 -11.69 -11.30
C HIS A 61 4.55 -11.96 -12.51
N LEU A 62 5.58 -12.77 -12.32
CA LEU A 62 6.51 -13.14 -13.39
C LEU A 62 6.11 -14.46 -14.05
N VAL A 63 6.44 -14.58 -15.33
CA VAL A 63 6.53 -15.89 -15.99
C VAL A 63 7.60 -16.72 -15.25
N GLY A 64 7.22 -17.91 -14.78
CA GLY A 64 8.04 -18.74 -13.88
C GLY A 64 7.69 -18.61 -12.38
N ASP A 65 6.84 -17.66 -11.99
CA ASP A 65 6.31 -17.63 -10.62
C ASP A 65 5.39 -18.83 -10.36
N THR A 66 5.36 -19.23 -9.09
CA THR A 66 4.26 -20.05 -8.60
C THR A 66 3.04 -19.16 -8.44
N LEU A 67 1.96 -19.51 -9.13
CA LEU A 67 0.63 -18.96 -8.90
C LEU A 67 -0.17 -19.84 -7.97
N TYR A 68 -0.94 -19.20 -7.12
CA TYR A 68 -1.91 -19.82 -6.25
C TYR A 68 -3.30 -19.48 -6.76
N LEU A 69 -4.03 -20.52 -7.14
CA LEU A 69 -5.42 -20.42 -7.53
C LEU A 69 -6.27 -20.80 -6.32
N GLN A 70 -6.91 -19.82 -5.69
CA GLN A 70 -7.86 -20.04 -4.61
C GLN A 70 -9.27 -20.19 -5.21
N LEU A 71 -9.85 -21.37 -5.08
CA LEU A 71 -11.24 -21.64 -5.45
C LEU A 71 -12.14 -21.55 -4.22
N GLY A 72 -13.11 -20.65 -4.28
CA GLY A 72 -14.07 -20.41 -3.20
C GLY A 72 -15.47 -20.90 -3.55
N LYS A 73 -16.27 -21.16 -2.52
CA LYS A 73 -17.67 -21.62 -2.63
C LYS A 73 -17.81 -22.82 -3.57
N MET A 74 -16.93 -23.79 -3.40
CA MET A 74 -16.96 -25.03 -4.15
C MET A 74 -18.13 -25.89 -3.66
N TRP A 75 -18.93 -26.35 -4.61
CA TRP A 75 -19.96 -27.35 -4.37
C TRP A 75 -19.38 -28.73 -4.67
N THR A 76 -19.08 -29.47 -3.61
CA THR A 76 -18.67 -30.88 -3.65
C THR A 76 -19.62 -31.69 -2.79
N PHE A 77 -20.14 -32.81 -3.29
CA PHE A 77 -21.18 -33.60 -2.61
C PHE A 77 -20.74 -34.12 -1.23
N SER A 78 -19.43 -34.29 -0.98
CA SER A 78 -18.80 -34.48 0.33
C SER A 78 -17.26 -34.46 0.23
N ASN A 79 -16.55 -34.55 1.36
CA ASN A 79 -15.08 -34.60 1.39
C ASN A 79 -14.47 -35.84 0.73
N CYS A 80 -15.22 -36.94 0.70
CA CYS A 80 -14.83 -38.22 0.12
C CYS A 80 -15.29 -38.35 -1.34
N ALA A 81 -16.11 -37.41 -1.81
CA ALA A 81 -16.65 -37.40 -3.16
C ALA A 81 -15.75 -36.66 -4.15
N LEU A 82 -14.77 -35.86 -3.70
CA LEU A 82 -13.87 -35.17 -4.62
C LEU A 82 -12.89 -36.17 -5.24
N LYS A 83 -13.04 -36.44 -6.54
CA LYS A 83 -12.15 -37.36 -7.27
C LYS A 83 -10.88 -36.65 -7.70
N SER A 84 -11.01 -35.52 -8.39
CA SER A 84 -9.91 -34.74 -8.92
C SER A 84 -10.35 -33.31 -9.20
N ILE A 85 -9.40 -32.38 -9.17
CA ILE A 85 -9.56 -31.06 -9.79
C ILE A 85 -8.55 -31.01 -10.92
N ASN A 86 -9.05 -31.01 -12.15
CA ASN A 86 -8.23 -30.93 -13.34
C ASN A 86 -8.09 -29.48 -13.77
N LEU A 87 -6.88 -29.03 -14.05
CA LEU A 87 -6.64 -27.68 -14.56
C LEU A 87 -6.49 -27.74 -16.08
N GLY A 88 -7.56 -27.42 -16.80
CA GLY A 88 -7.49 -27.16 -18.23
C GLY A 88 -6.80 -25.83 -18.49
N PHE A 89 -5.77 -25.84 -19.34
CA PHE A 89 -5.15 -24.62 -19.83
C PHE A 89 -5.43 -24.47 -21.32
N SER A 90 -5.89 -23.30 -21.73
CA SER A 90 -6.07 -22.95 -23.14
C SER A 90 -5.56 -21.55 -23.43
N ARG A 91 -5.16 -21.28 -24.67
CA ARG A 91 -4.64 -19.99 -25.09
C ARG A 91 -5.47 -19.43 -26.23
N THR A 92 -5.86 -18.17 -26.10
CA THR A 92 -6.49 -17.40 -27.16
C THR A 92 -5.77 -16.06 -27.24
N ASP A 93 -5.09 -15.83 -28.35
CA ASP A 93 -4.25 -14.64 -28.57
C ASP A 93 -3.23 -14.41 -27.44
N SER A 94 -3.30 -13.25 -26.78
CA SER A 94 -2.46 -12.83 -25.65
C SER A 94 -3.03 -13.21 -24.28
N VAL A 95 -4.10 -14.00 -24.24
CA VAL A 95 -4.81 -14.40 -23.01
C VAL A 95 -4.68 -15.91 -22.80
N GLY A 96 -4.15 -16.28 -21.63
CA GLY A 96 -4.14 -17.64 -21.14
C GLY A 96 -5.34 -17.86 -20.24
N TRP A 97 -6.03 -18.97 -20.46
CA TRP A 97 -7.28 -19.31 -19.80
C TRP A 97 -7.08 -20.55 -18.94
N ILE A 98 -7.30 -20.41 -17.64
CA ILE A 98 -7.31 -21.50 -16.68
C ILE A 98 -8.78 -21.89 -16.46
N LYS A 99 -9.10 -23.14 -16.79
CA LYS A 99 -10.42 -23.78 -16.64
C LYS A 99 -10.30 -24.94 -15.64
N PRO A 100 -10.53 -24.72 -14.34
CA PRO A 100 -10.61 -25.80 -13.38
C PRO A 100 -11.89 -26.62 -13.61
N ASP A 101 -11.74 -27.91 -13.88
CA ASP A 101 -12.83 -28.88 -13.90
C ASP A 101 -12.82 -29.66 -12.57
N ILE A 102 -13.93 -29.67 -11.85
CA ILE A 102 -14.08 -30.42 -10.60
C ILE A 102 -14.79 -31.73 -10.91
N ASP A 103 -14.12 -32.87 -10.71
CA ASP A 103 -14.73 -34.19 -10.87
C ASP A 103 -15.15 -34.74 -9.51
N ILE A 104 -16.42 -35.16 -9.43
CA ILE A 104 -17.03 -35.75 -8.25
C ILE A 104 -17.30 -37.24 -8.53
N LEU A 105 -16.89 -38.09 -7.59
CA LEU A 105 -17.23 -39.50 -7.54
C LEU A 105 -17.47 -39.91 -6.08
N VAL A 106 -18.73 -40.23 -5.75
CA VAL A 106 -19.08 -40.85 -4.47
C VAL A 106 -18.87 -42.37 -4.57
N THR A 107 -18.20 -42.94 -3.58
CA THR A 107 -18.12 -44.39 -3.39
C THR A 107 -19.20 -44.85 -2.40
N ASP A 108 -19.42 -46.16 -2.33
CA ASP A 108 -20.29 -46.92 -1.40
C ASP A 108 -20.02 -46.69 0.10
N LYS A 109 -19.17 -45.71 0.45
CA LYS A 109 -18.91 -45.31 1.83
C LYS A 109 -19.84 -44.18 2.23
N ASP A 110 -20.48 -44.36 3.38
CA ASP A 110 -21.35 -43.38 4.00
C ASP A 110 -20.60 -42.06 4.23
N CYS A 111 -20.93 -41.02 3.46
CA CYS A 111 -20.27 -39.73 3.51
C CYS A 111 -21.30 -38.64 3.78
N SER A 112 -21.06 -37.86 4.83
CA SER A 112 -21.96 -36.78 5.23
C SER A 112 -22.18 -35.75 4.11
N ALA A 113 -23.39 -35.18 4.10
CA ALA A 113 -24.01 -34.21 3.18
C ALA A 113 -23.09 -33.14 2.52
N PRO A 114 -23.54 -32.50 1.40
CA PRO A 114 -22.78 -31.48 0.69
C PRO A 114 -22.33 -30.37 1.64
N TYR A 115 -21.01 -30.23 1.77
CA TYR A 115 -20.38 -29.19 2.58
C TYR A 115 -19.77 -28.16 1.64
N TYR A 116 -20.06 -26.87 1.88
CA TYR A 116 -19.30 -25.79 1.25
C TYR A 116 -17.89 -25.82 1.81
N ARG A 117 -16.93 -26.29 1.02
CA ARG A 117 -15.52 -26.24 1.40
C ARG A 117 -15.11 -24.77 1.54
N PRO A 118 -14.59 -24.33 2.70
CA PRO A 118 -13.89 -23.07 2.77
C PRO A 118 -12.58 -23.26 2.01
N ASP A 119 -12.53 -22.67 0.83
CA ASP A 119 -11.35 -22.35 0.03
C ASP A 119 -10.35 -23.49 -0.26
N THR A 120 -10.30 -23.96 -1.51
CA THR A 120 -9.22 -24.83 -1.97
C THR A 120 -8.13 -24.00 -2.62
N LEU A 121 -6.90 -24.12 -2.12
CA LEU A 121 -5.73 -23.49 -2.71
C LEU A 121 -4.99 -24.48 -3.62
N ILE A 122 -4.98 -24.19 -4.91
CA ILE A 122 -4.26 -25.01 -5.90
C ILE A 122 -2.99 -24.28 -6.29
N LYS A 123 -1.85 -24.95 -6.10
CA LYS A 123 -0.54 -24.43 -6.50
C LYS A 123 -0.29 -24.77 -7.97
N GLN A 124 -0.20 -23.76 -8.82
CA GLN A 124 0.11 -23.91 -10.24
C GLN A 124 1.44 -23.23 -10.56
N ILE A 125 2.37 -23.97 -11.14
CA ILE A 125 3.61 -23.38 -11.67
C ILE A 125 3.31 -22.92 -13.10
N VAL A 126 3.50 -21.63 -13.36
CA VAL A 126 3.38 -21.09 -14.71
C VAL A 126 4.69 -21.36 -15.43
N ARG A 127 4.70 -22.40 -16.26
CA ARG A 127 5.86 -22.71 -17.12
C ARG A 127 5.87 -21.78 -18.32
N ASP A 128 7.06 -21.28 -18.68
CA ASP A 128 7.26 -20.39 -19.82
C ASP A 128 6.64 -20.91 -21.13
N GLU A 129 6.72 -22.21 -21.35
CA GLU A 129 6.15 -22.89 -22.52
C GLU A 129 4.63 -22.74 -22.60
N ASP A 130 3.95 -22.88 -21.46
CA ASP A 130 2.49 -22.81 -21.35
C ASP A 130 1.99 -21.37 -21.58
N VAL A 131 2.77 -20.37 -21.17
CA VAL A 131 2.37 -18.96 -21.24
C VAL A 131 3.14 -18.14 -22.26
N ARG A 132 3.81 -18.76 -23.24
CA ARG A 132 4.52 -18.00 -24.29
C ARG A 132 3.55 -17.13 -25.08
N GLY A 133 3.84 -15.81 -25.14
CA GLY A 133 2.99 -14.81 -25.79
C GLY A 133 1.75 -14.38 -24.99
N VAL A 134 1.52 -14.96 -23.81
CA VAL A 134 0.42 -14.58 -22.91
C VAL A 134 0.85 -13.40 -22.03
N GLY A 135 0.06 -12.34 -22.01
CA GLY A 135 0.25 -11.20 -21.09
C GLY A 135 -0.69 -11.22 -19.90
N MET A 136 -1.83 -11.90 -20.05
CA MET A 136 -2.87 -11.94 -19.04
C MET A 136 -3.36 -13.36 -18.85
N LEU A 137 -3.40 -13.82 -17.60
CA LEU A 137 -4.07 -15.06 -17.22
C LEU A 137 -5.46 -14.74 -16.70
N LYS A 138 -6.44 -15.51 -17.14
CA LYS A 138 -7.82 -15.41 -16.69
C LYS A 138 -8.28 -16.76 -16.17
N VAL A 139 -9.04 -16.72 -15.08
CA VAL A 139 -9.75 -17.88 -14.55
C VAL A 139 -11.20 -17.79 -14.96
N GLN A 140 -11.76 -18.88 -15.45
CA GLN A 140 -13.18 -18.99 -15.75
C GLN A 140 -13.77 -20.27 -15.17
N ASN A 141 -15.08 -20.26 -14.96
CA ASN A 141 -15.85 -21.44 -14.58
C ASN A 141 -16.53 -22.08 -15.79
N ASP A 142 -17.28 -23.16 -15.52
CA ASP A 142 -18.05 -23.93 -16.51
C ASP A 142 -19.17 -23.13 -17.19
N ALA A 143 -19.51 -21.95 -16.66
CA ALA A 143 -20.50 -21.02 -17.22
C ALA A 143 -19.84 -19.91 -18.07
N ASP A 144 -18.59 -20.11 -18.50
CA ASP A 144 -17.76 -19.19 -19.28
C ASP A 144 -17.65 -17.77 -18.67
N SER A 145 -17.85 -17.64 -17.36
CA SER A 145 -17.73 -16.37 -16.65
C SER A 145 -16.29 -16.16 -16.18
N VAL A 146 -15.73 -14.98 -16.49
CA VAL A 146 -14.41 -14.58 -15.99
C VAL A 146 -14.52 -14.26 -14.50
N LEU A 147 -13.80 -15.01 -13.67
CA LEU A 147 -13.82 -14.87 -12.22
C LEU A 147 -12.67 -14.01 -11.69
N ASP A 148 -11.49 -14.14 -12.30
CA ASP A 148 -10.34 -13.31 -11.95
C ASP A 148 -9.38 -13.19 -13.14
N SER A 149 -8.49 -12.18 -13.09
CA SER A 149 -7.44 -11.99 -14.06
C SER A 149 -6.19 -11.37 -13.46
N ILE A 150 -5.02 -11.85 -13.85
CA ILE A 150 -3.74 -11.22 -13.51
C ILE A 150 -2.91 -10.94 -14.76
N LEU A 151 -2.11 -9.88 -14.67
CA LEU A 151 -1.07 -9.60 -15.65
C LEU A 151 0.18 -10.41 -15.29
N VAL A 152 0.72 -11.17 -16.25
CA VAL A 152 1.97 -11.92 -16.10
C VAL A 152 3.03 -11.34 -17.00
N ARG A 153 4.20 -11.07 -16.43
CA ARG A 153 5.26 -10.29 -17.05
C ARG A 153 6.53 -11.09 -17.26
N ARG A 154 7.30 -10.77 -18.29
CA ARG A 154 8.59 -11.39 -18.61
C ARG A 154 9.72 -10.43 -18.30
N GLY A 155 10.71 -10.94 -17.59
CA GLY A 155 11.86 -10.14 -17.17
C GLY A 155 12.41 -10.61 -15.84
N SER A 156 13.17 -9.73 -15.21
CA SER A 156 13.84 -10.03 -13.95
C SER A 156 13.60 -8.94 -12.91
N LEU A 157 13.63 -9.35 -11.65
CA LEU A 157 13.59 -8.46 -10.51
C LEU A 157 15.00 -8.35 -9.94
N SER A 158 15.57 -7.15 -9.95
CA SER A 158 16.82 -6.85 -9.25
C SER A 158 16.53 -6.10 -7.96
N LYS A 159 17.10 -6.56 -6.85
CA LYS A 159 17.00 -5.86 -5.56
C LYS A 159 18.34 -5.25 -5.21
N ASP A 160 18.36 -3.94 -5.10
CA ASP A 160 19.56 -3.16 -4.83
C ASP A 160 19.40 -2.35 -3.54
N THR A 161 20.51 -2.18 -2.83
CA THR A 161 20.62 -1.21 -1.73
C THR A 161 21.73 -0.24 -2.07
N PHE A 162 21.42 1.06 -2.03
CA PHE A 162 22.38 2.11 -2.32
C PHE A 162 22.13 3.33 -1.44
N PHE A 163 23.06 4.28 -1.49
CA PHE A 163 23.02 5.50 -0.70
C PHE A 163 23.10 6.72 -1.61
N ILE A 164 22.32 7.75 -1.29
CA ILE A 164 22.43 9.07 -1.90
C ILE A 164 22.72 10.05 -0.77
N TYR A 165 23.77 10.86 -0.93
CA TYR A 165 24.05 11.94 0.00
C TYR A 165 23.14 13.13 -0.31
N MET A 166 22.43 13.63 0.71
CA MET A 166 21.69 14.89 0.64
C MET A 166 22.53 15.96 1.31
N ASP A 167 23.13 16.84 0.52
CA ASP A 167 23.98 17.93 1.01
C ASP A 167 23.21 18.93 1.88
N SER A 168 23.89 19.65 2.78
CA SER A 168 23.28 20.63 3.68
C SER A 168 22.55 21.77 2.95
N SER A 169 22.93 22.08 1.72
CA SER A 169 22.23 23.02 0.83
C SER A 169 20.75 22.66 0.61
N PHE A 170 20.36 21.39 0.75
CA PHE A 170 18.96 20.97 0.74
C PHE A 170 18.14 21.49 1.93
N ALA A 171 18.72 22.16 2.92
CA ALA A 171 17.99 22.79 4.02
C ALA A 171 17.54 24.21 3.69
N ASP A 172 18.22 24.88 2.76
CA ASP A 172 17.96 26.28 2.42
C ASP A 172 17.02 26.39 1.22
N ALA A 173 15.85 26.97 1.47
CA ALA A 173 14.79 27.06 0.47
C ALA A 173 15.10 28.04 -0.67
N HIS A 174 16.06 28.93 -0.51
CA HIS A 174 16.50 29.84 -1.57
C HIS A 174 17.23 29.12 -2.70
N ASN A 175 17.74 27.92 -2.44
CA ASN A 175 18.45 27.10 -3.43
C ASN A 175 17.50 26.20 -4.24
N TYR A 176 16.20 26.18 -3.96
CA TYR A 176 15.26 25.32 -4.69
C TYR A 176 14.86 25.94 -6.05
N PRO A 177 14.70 25.13 -7.10
CA PRO A 177 14.78 23.67 -7.13
C PRO A 177 16.24 23.17 -7.12
N LEU A 178 16.54 22.27 -6.19
CA LEU A 178 17.86 21.70 -5.99
C LEU A 178 17.83 20.19 -6.16
N ARG A 179 18.81 19.62 -6.87
CA ARG A 179 18.94 18.18 -7.05
C ARG A 179 20.32 17.65 -6.69
N THR A 180 20.38 16.37 -6.35
CA THR A 180 21.65 15.69 -6.13
C THR A 180 22.37 15.49 -7.45
N LYS A 181 23.70 15.48 -7.41
CA LYS A 181 24.53 15.12 -8.56
C LYS A 181 24.21 13.67 -8.96
N GLY A 182 23.56 13.50 -10.10
CA GLY A 182 23.52 12.19 -10.76
C GLY A 182 24.93 11.89 -11.23
N LYS A 183 25.45 10.67 -11.05
CA LYS A 183 26.63 10.28 -11.83
C LYS A 183 26.12 10.01 -13.24
N ASP A 184 26.82 10.48 -14.26
CA ASP A 184 26.37 10.62 -15.67
C ASP A 184 26.04 9.31 -16.42
N LYS A 185 25.65 8.23 -15.72
CA LYS A 185 25.21 6.97 -16.30
C LYS A 185 23.68 6.89 -16.32
N LEU A 186 23.11 6.40 -17.42
CA LEU A 186 21.70 5.98 -17.49
C LEU A 186 21.38 5.06 -16.29
N GLY A 187 20.21 5.27 -15.66
CA GLY A 187 19.77 4.46 -14.52
C GLY A 187 20.30 4.88 -13.15
N GLN A 188 20.84 6.09 -13.00
CA GLN A 188 21.22 6.57 -11.67
C GLN A 188 20.13 7.39 -10.99
N PRO A 189 19.82 7.05 -9.73
CA PRO A 189 18.81 7.74 -8.97
C PRO A 189 19.30 9.10 -8.48
N THR A 190 18.37 10.04 -8.36
CA THR A 190 18.61 11.41 -7.94
C THR A 190 17.48 11.85 -7.02
N ILE A 191 17.79 12.76 -6.12
CA ILE A 191 16.79 13.40 -5.25
C ILE A 191 16.68 14.84 -5.71
N ILE A 192 15.46 15.33 -5.85
CA ILE A 192 15.16 16.74 -6.08
C ILE A 192 14.27 17.25 -4.97
N ARG A 193 14.51 18.49 -4.55
CA ARG A 193 13.62 19.24 -3.67
C ARG A 193 13.12 20.48 -4.39
N VAL A 194 11.82 20.68 -4.37
CA VAL A 194 11.15 21.77 -5.07
C VAL A 194 10.32 22.57 -4.08
N LEU A 195 10.23 23.88 -4.32
CA LEU A 195 9.30 24.75 -3.62
C LEU A 195 7.91 24.59 -4.25
N ASP A 196 6.94 24.16 -3.46
CA ASP A 196 5.56 23.97 -3.91
C ASP A 196 4.75 25.26 -3.77
N SER A 197 4.89 25.95 -2.63
CA SER A 197 4.16 27.20 -2.36
C SER A 197 4.78 27.99 -1.20
N LEU A 198 4.37 29.25 -1.10
CA LEU A 198 4.70 30.16 -0.01
C LEU A 198 3.40 30.61 0.66
N THR A 199 3.34 30.50 1.98
CA THR A 199 2.22 31.02 2.77
C THR A 199 2.73 32.19 3.61
N PRO A 200 2.37 33.44 3.26
CA PRO A 200 2.66 34.59 4.11
C PRO A 200 2.03 34.42 5.48
N ARG A 201 2.74 34.82 6.52
CA ARG A 201 2.22 34.89 7.89
C ARG A 201 2.77 36.12 8.59
N GLU A 202 2.12 36.49 9.68
CA GLU A 202 2.53 37.63 10.49
C GLU A 202 2.79 37.16 11.91
N PHE A 203 3.85 37.68 12.52
CA PHE A 203 4.13 37.49 13.93
C PHE A 203 3.90 38.78 14.68
N TYR A 204 3.19 38.64 15.79
CA TYR A 204 2.91 39.71 16.72
C TYR A 204 3.94 39.69 17.84
N TRP A 205 4.54 40.84 18.12
CA TRP A 205 5.53 40.96 19.18
C TRP A 205 5.46 42.32 19.87
N ARG A 206 5.94 42.38 21.10
CA ARG A 206 6.08 43.64 21.87
C ARG A 206 7.48 43.74 22.43
N ALA A 207 8.05 44.93 22.36
CA ALA A 207 9.26 45.24 23.10
C ALA A 207 8.95 45.17 24.60
N MET A 208 9.83 44.51 25.35
CA MET A 208 9.77 44.43 26.81
C MET A 208 10.96 45.18 27.36
N LYS A 209 10.73 46.06 28.33
CA LYS A 209 11.82 46.82 28.93
C LYS A 209 12.73 45.91 29.72
N SER A 210 14.04 46.12 29.56
CA SER A 210 15.05 45.44 30.35
C SER A 210 15.94 46.45 31.04
N THR A 211 16.21 46.24 32.32
CA THR A 211 17.11 47.06 33.13
C THR A 211 18.34 46.26 33.53
N CYS A 212 19.51 46.86 33.33
CA CYS A 212 20.76 46.28 33.78
C CYS A 212 20.99 46.57 35.26
N THR A 213 21.09 45.52 36.08
CA THR A 213 21.39 45.65 37.52
C THR A 213 22.87 45.81 37.83
N TYR A 214 23.75 45.43 36.89
CA TYR A 214 25.19 45.55 37.04
C TYR A 214 25.84 46.05 35.75
N ARG A 215 26.03 47.38 35.69
CA ARG A 215 26.69 48.04 34.56
C ARG A 215 28.20 47.87 34.70
N ILE A 216 28.84 47.39 33.65
CA ILE A 216 30.30 47.18 33.62
C ILE A 216 30.98 48.46 33.16
N ASP A 217 30.48 49.06 32.07
CA ASP A 217 31.07 50.24 31.44
C ASP A 217 30.09 51.44 31.45
N MET A 218 30.64 52.63 31.68
CA MET A 218 29.90 53.89 31.48
C MET A 218 29.98 54.29 30.00
N CYS A 219 29.08 53.76 29.17
CA CYS A 219 28.94 54.23 27.80
C CYS A 219 28.51 55.72 27.80
N LYS A 220 29.17 56.58 27.01
CA LYS A 220 28.69 57.95 26.78
C LYS A 220 27.36 57.98 26.02
N ASN A 221 27.23 57.07 25.05
CA ASN A 221 26.03 56.88 24.24
C ASN A 221 25.64 55.39 24.28
N VAL A 222 24.34 55.11 24.37
CA VAL A 222 23.79 53.76 24.33
C VAL A 222 22.85 53.60 23.15
N VAL A 223 22.90 52.43 22.51
CA VAL A 223 21.98 52.05 21.42
C VAL A 223 21.21 50.79 21.82
N PRO A 224 19.92 50.69 21.46
CA PRO A 224 19.16 49.48 21.69
C PRO A 224 19.70 48.33 20.82
N ASP A 225 20.05 47.22 21.46
CA ASP A 225 20.51 45.97 20.86
C ASP A 225 19.51 44.87 21.21
N THR A 226 18.51 44.71 20.34
CA THR A 226 17.36 43.84 20.58
C THR A 226 17.71 42.40 20.24
N ILE A 227 17.62 41.48 21.21
CA ILE A 227 17.84 40.05 20.97
C ILE A 227 16.51 39.41 20.60
N TYR A 228 16.31 39.17 19.31
CA TYR A 228 15.16 38.40 18.85
C TYR A 228 15.27 36.94 19.29
N PRO A 229 14.17 36.31 19.75
CA PRO A 229 14.17 34.89 20.05
C PRO A 229 14.42 34.06 18.78
N THR A 230 15.10 32.92 18.95
CA THR A 230 15.39 31.97 17.86
C THR A 230 14.16 31.21 17.37
N SER A 231 13.09 31.17 18.17
CA SER A 231 11.81 30.57 17.81
C SER A 231 10.66 31.46 18.27
N TRP A 232 9.62 31.55 17.45
CA TRP A 232 8.45 32.39 17.69
C TRP A 232 7.20 31.52 17.82
N ASN A 233 6.37 31.77 18.82
CA ASN A 233 5.04 31.15 18.86
C ASN A 233 4.07 31.99 18.00
N LEU A 234 3.33 31.34 17.11
CA LEU A 234 2.33 31.98 16.26
C LEU A 234 1.03 32.32 17.00
N SER A 235 0.69 31.57 18.05
CA SER A 235 -0.57 31.80 18.78
C SER A 235 -0.50 32.99 19.74
N ASP A 236 0.72 33.45 20.06
CA ASP A 236 0.96 34.36 21.16
C ASP A 236 1.66 35.64 20.68
N THR A 237 1.46 36.73 21.43
CA THR A 237 2.31 37.91 21.28
C THR A 237 3.64 37.64 21.97
N ASN A 238 4.73 37.59 21.21
CA ASN A 238 6.04 37.29 21.75
C ASN A 238 6.66 38.54 22.39
N LEU A 239 7.24 38.40 23.58
CA LEU A 239 7.92 39.49 24.29
C LEU A 239 9.40 39.49 23.94
N VAL A 240 9.91 40.63 23.46
CA VAL A 240 11.30 40.77 23.03
C VAL A 240 12.01 41.75 23.96
N PRO A 241 12.97 41.29 24.80
CA PRO A 241 13.70 42.17 25.69
C PRO A 241 14.59 43.14 24.91
N VAL A 242 14.53 44.42 25.28
CA VAL A 242 15.39 45.46 24.71
C VAL A 242 16.61 45.62 25.61
N HIS A 243 17.73 45.05 25.17
CA HIS A 243 19.02 45.33 25.78
C HIS A 243 19.64 46.57 25.16
N TYR A 244 20.63 47.14 25.83
CA TYR A 244 21.39 48.27 25.35
C TYR A 244 22.86 47.88 25.20
N ALA A 245 23.52 48.42 24.18
CA ALA A 245 24.95 48.31 23.95
C ALA A 245 25.59 49.71 23.90
N CYS A 246 26.91 49.80 24.13
CA CYS A 246 27.63 51.05 23.93
C CYS A 246 27.67 51.38 22.42
N ALA A 247 27.39 52.62 22.04
CA ALA A 247 27.30 53.02 20.63
C ALA A 247 28.67 53.10 19.92
N ASP A 248 29.72 53.44 20.67
CA ASP A 248 30.98 53.95 20.12
C ASP A 248 32.22 53.14 20.54
N THR A 249 32.05 52.00 21.22
CA THR A 249 33.15 51.17 21.74
C THR A 249 32.82 49.68 21.75
N ASP A 250 33.83 48.80 21.71
CA ASP A 250 33.71 47.34 21.96
C ASP A 250 33.36 47.00 23.43
N SER A 251 32.91 47.99 24.19
CA SER A 251 32.54 47.90 25.59
C SER A 251 31.17 47.24 25.77
N VAL A 252 31.00 46.56 26.90
CA VAL A 252 29.77 45.80 27.19
C VAL A 252 28.97 46.55 28.24
N TYR A 253 27.81 47.09 27.86
CA TYR A 253 26.93 47.86 28.76
C TYR A 253 26.49 47.07 29.99
N CYS A 254 26.20 45.78 29.84
CA CYS A 254 25.72 44.91 30.91
C CYS A 254 26.23 43.47 30.76
N THR A 255 26.50 42.80 31.88
CA THR A 255 26.75 41.34 31.85
C THR A 255 25.47 40.59 31.46
N LYS A 256 25.60 39.54 30.63
CA LYS A 256 24.48 38.76 30.09
C LYS A 256 23.46 38.27 31.14
N ASN A 257 23.92 37.94 32.35
CA ASN A 257 23.08 37.39 33.43
C ASN A 257 22.56 38.46 34.42
N LYS A 258 22.73 39.75 34.11
CA LYS A 258 22.33 40.87 34.98
C LYS A 258 21.29 41.79 34.32
N TRP A 259 20.67 41.32 33.24
CA TRP A 259 19.46 41.90 32.70
C TRP A 259 18.26 41.41 33.50
N GLU A 260 17.48 42.35 34.01
CA GLU A 260 16.16 42.10 34.57
C GLU A 260 15.11 42.59 33.58
N ASN A 261 14.18 41.69 33.24
CA ASN A 261 13.13 41.93 32.26
C ASN A 261 11.83 42.29 32.97
N ASP A 262 11.25 43.43 32.62
CA ASP A 262 9.98 43.87 33.18
C ASP A 262 8.83 43.52 32.22
N SER A 263 8.18 42.39 32.49
CA SER A 263 7.02 41.94 31.72
C SER A 263 5.77 42.82 31.86
N THR A 264 5.79 43.83 32.74
CA THR A 264 4.68 44.78 32.94
C THR A 264 4.86 46.09 32.17
N ASP A 265 6.10 46.43 31.77
CA ASP A 265 6.42 47.61 30.97
C ASP A 265 6.68 47.20 29.51
N LEU A 266 5.59 47.14 28.73
CA LEU A 266 5.57 46.68 27.35
C LEU A 266 5.38 47.84 26.38
N GLY A 267 6.16 47.83 25.30
CA GLY A 267 5.96 48.72 24.17
C GLY A 267 4.73 48.38 23.33
N GLU A 268 4.56 49.14 22.25
CA GLU A 268 3.48 48.93 21.29
C GLU A 268 3.58 47.56 20.60
N LEU A 269 2.42 47.04 20.19
CA LEU A 269 2.33 45.83 19.38
C LEU A 269 2.93 46.08 18.00
N GLN A 270 3.93 45.29 17.66
CA GLN A 270 4.60 45.30 16.38
C GLN A 270 4.24 44.04 15.60
N VAL A 271 4.17 44.19 14.27
CA VAL A 271 3.88 43.10 13.34
C VAL A 271 5.10 42.86 12.47
N ARG A 272 5.56 41.61 12.41
CA ARG A 272 6.68 41.22 11.55
C ARG A 272 6.17 40.24 10.48
N PRO A 273 6.35 40.53 9.18
CA PRO A 273 6.03 39.58 8.14
C PRO A 273 7.01 38.41 8.19
N ASP A 274 6.48 37.21 7.95
CA ASP A 274 7.24 35.98 7.75
C ASP A 274 6.57 35.12 6.67
N THR A 275 7.21 34.03 6.27
CA THR A 275 6.69 33.16 5.22
C THR A 275 7.00 31.69 5.53
N ILE A 276 5.98 30.84 5.45
CA ILE A 276 6.15 29.40 5.48
C ILE A 276 6.46 28.91 4.07
N TRP A 277 7.55 28.17 3.96
CA TRP A 277 7.99 27.56 2.71
C TRP A 277 7.50 26.12 2.67
N HIS A 278 6.58 25.83 1.76
CA HIS A 278 6.09 24.46 1.53
C HIS A 278 6.91 23.85 0.40
N TYR A 279 7.57 22.73 0.66
CA TYR A 279 8.41 22.04 -0.30
C TYR A 279 8.11 20.55 -0.31
N SER A 280 8.43 19.92 -1.44
CA SER A 280 8.33 18.48 -1.63
C SER A 280 9.68 17.92 -2.06
N THR A 281 10.03 16.75 -1.52
CA THR A 281 11.24 16.02 -1.89
C THR A 281 10.87 14.78 -2.68
N TYR A 282 11.42 14.64 -3.88
CA TYR A 282 11.16 13.53 -4.78
C TYR A 282 12.44 12.76 -5.06
N TYR A 283 12.36 11.44 -4.97
CA TYR A 283 13.29 10.54 -5.62
C TYR A 283 12.88 10.36 -7.08
N MET A 284 13.84 10.42 -7.98
CA MET A 284 13.63 10.28 -9.42
C MET A 284 14.66 9.31 -9.99
N GLU A 285 14.24 8.49 -10.94
CA GLU A 285 15.14 7.57 -11.65
C GLU A 285 14.67 7.31 -13.07
N LYS A 286 15.61 7.25 -14.02
CA LYS A 286 15.34 6.68 -15.35
C LYS A 286 15.33 5.16 -15.28
N ILE A 287 14.24 4.54 -15.69
CA ILE A 287 14.08 3.08 -15.74
C ILE A 287 13.94 2.59 -17.18
N PRO A 288 14.19 1.30 -17.45
CA PRO A 288 13.88 0.70 -18.74
C PRO A 288 12.42 0.94 -19.15
N LYS A 289 12.15 1.03 -20.45
CA LYS A 289 10.78 1.14 -20.98
C LYS A 289 9.95 -0.03 -20.45
N CYS A 290 8.78 0.23 -19.89
CA CYS A 290 7.90 -0.77 -19.27
C CYS A 290 8.44 -1.42 -17.97
N GLY A 291 9.55 -0.93 -17.42
CA GLY A 291 9.98 -1.25 -16.07
C GLY A 291 9.07 -0.62 -15.00
N THR A 292 9.18 -1.10 -13.76
CA THR A 292 8.51 -0.49 -12.60
C THR A 292 9.13 -0.97 -11.30
N PHE A 293 8.83 -0.34 -10.16
CA PHE A 293 9.26 -0.81 -8.85
C PHE A 293 8.29 -1.88 -8.33
N ALA A 294 8.82 -3.07 -8.04
CA ALA A 294 8.07 -4.09 -7.32
C ALA A 294 8.01 -3.79 -5.82
N ALA A 295 9.06 -3.16 -5.30
CA ALA A 295 9.14 -2.67 -3.94
C ALA A 295 10.07 -1.47 -3.88
N PHE A 296 9.74 -0.50 -3.03
CA PHE A 296 10.58 0.66 -2.76
C PHE A 296 10.50 0.98 -1.27
N ALA A 297 11.66 1.11 -0.63
CA ALA A 297 11.76 1.49 0.76
C ALA A 297 12.92 2.48 0.94
N THR A 298 12.72 3.45 1.80
CA THR A 298 13.72 4.42 2.21
C THR A 298 13.78 4.41 3.74
N ALA A 299 14.99 4.42 4.30
CA ALA A 299 15.14 4.72 5.72
C ALA A 299 14.85 6.21 5.97
N TYR A 300 14.74 6.63 7.23
CA TYR A 300 14.62 8.06 7.57
C TYR A 300 15.63 8.89 6.74
N TYR A 301 15.12 9.88 6.00
CA TYR A 301 15.94 10.72 5.14
C TYR A 301 16.14 12.08 5.79
N GLY A 302 17.40 12.50 5.93
CA GLY A 302 17.80 13.75 6.56
C GLY A 302 18.77 14.52 5.66
N VAL A 303 18.70 15.84 5.75
CA VAL A 303 19.66 16.74 5.11
C VAL A 303 21.01 16.64 5.85
N GLY A 304 22.11 16.70 5.11
CA GLY A 304 23.48 16.50 5.62
C GLY A 304 23.85 15.03 5.85
N GLN A 305 23.04 14.07 5.37
CA GLN A 305 23.23 12.66 5.65
C GLN A 305 23.18 11.80 4.37
N ARG A 306 23.74 10.59 4.47
CA ARG A 306 23.58 9.55 3.44
C ARG A 306 22.29 8.81 3.68
N VAL A 307 21.34 8.98 2.76
CA VAL A 307 20.05 8.32 2.80
C VAL A 307 20.15 6.96 2.16
N ARG A 308 19.71 5.91 2.87
CA ARG A 308 19.68 4.53 2.37
C ARG A 308 18.38 4.29 1.60
N PHE A 309 18.52 3.76 0.40
CA PHE A 309 17.41 3.29 -0.43
C PHE A 309 17.53 1.78 -0.65
N ILE A 310 16.39 1.10 -0.53
CA ILE A 310 16.22 -0.31 -0.88
C ILE A 310 15.15 -0.36 -1.96
N ARG A 311 15.54 -0.76 -3.16
CA ARG A 311 14.66 -0.79 -4.33
C ARG A 311 14.69 -2.17 -4.94
N GLN A 312 13.51 -2.68 -5.29
CA GLN A 312 13.36 -3.81 -6.17
C GLN A 312 12.79 -3.34 -7.50
N LEU A 313 13.62 -3.36 -8.55
CA LEU A 313 13.27 -2.90 -9.89
C LEU A 313 12.92 -4.11 -10.76
N PHE A 314 11.79 -4.04 -11.44
CA PHE A 314 11.47 -4.93 -12.55
C PHE A 314 12.06 -4.39 -13.84
N SER A 315 12.94 -5.20 -14.44
CA SER A 315 13.51 -4.96 -15.76
C SER A 315 12.86 -5.93 -16.76
N PRO A 316 12.13 -5.42 -17.76
CA PRO A 316 11.46 -6.26 -18.74
C PRO A 316 12.48 -7.01 -19.61
N GLY A 317 12.13 -8.25 -19.99
CA GLY A 317 12.88 -9.02 -20.98
C GLY A 317 12.67 -8.49 -22.40
N GLU A 318 13.47 -8.97 -23.36
CA GLU A 318 13.35 -8.58 -24.78
C GLU A 318 12.00 -8.98 -25.39
N ASP A 319 11.36 -10.00 -24.83
CA ASP A 319 10.08 -10.56 -25.26
C ASP A 319 8.87 -10.00 -24.48
N GLU A 320 9.09 -9.05 -23.56
CA GLU A 320 8.01 -8.38 -22.84
C GLU A 320 7.32 -7.35 -23.73
N THR A 321 6.07 -7.64 -24.08
CA THR A 321 5.24 -6.78 -24.93
C THR A 321 4.10 -6.10 -24.16
N PHE A 322 3.91 -6.48 -22.89
CA PHE A 322 2.77 -6.05 -22.06
C PHE A 322 3.18 -5.01 -21.02
N CYS A 323 3.16 -3.75 -21.42
CA CYS A 323 3.41 -2.63 -20.54
C CYS A 323 2.12 -2.34 -19.75
N GLY A 324 2.16 -2.47 -18.43
CA GLY A 324 1.02 -2.12 -17.58
C GLY A 324 0.57 -0.66 -17.78
N PRO A 325 -0.66 -0.30 -17.37
CA PRO A 325 -1.28 1.00 -17.64
C PRO A 325 -0.52 2.23 -17.09
N SER A 326 0.51 2.04 -16.26
CA SER A 326 1.24 3.11 -15.57
C SER A 326 2.67 3.37 -16.07
N THR A 327 3.13 2.72 -17.15
CA THR A 327 4.57 2.74 -17.55
C THR A 327 4.85 3.46 -18.87
N GLY A 328 4.12 4.54 -19.18
CA GLY A 328 4.36 5.35 -20.37
C GLY A 328 5.71 6.10 -20.35
N SER A 329 6.17 6.45 -19.15
CA SER A 329 7.43 7.17 -18.94
C SER A 329 8.59 6.23 -18.62
N GLN A 330 9.75 6.48 -19.23
CA GLN A 330 11.04 5.89 -18.81
C GLN A 330 11.55 6.49 -17.49
N TRP A 331 10.67 7.09 -16.70
CA TRP A 331 10.97 7.78 -15.46
C TRP A 331 10.03 7.30 -14.37
N MET A 332 10.59 7.01 -13.21
CA MET A 332 9.87 6.71 -11.99
C MET A 332 10.14 7.80 -10.97
N LEU A 333 9.07 8.24 -10.31
CA LEU A 333 9.09 9.30 -9.34
C LEU A 333 8.44 8.83 -8.05
N TYR A 334 9.11 9.05 -6.93
CA TYR A 334 8.63 8.70 -5.60
C TYR A 334 8.65 9.94 -4.72
N ASN A 335 7.51 10.34 -4.19
CA ASN A 335 7.43 11.41 -3.20
C ASN A 335 7.91 10.86 -1.85
N LEU A 336 9.06 11.32 -1.38
CA LEU A 336 9.66 10.87 -0.13
C LEU A 336 8.87 11.33 1.09
N SER A 337 8.27 12.53 1.04
CA SER A 337 7.49 13.10 2.13
C SER A 337 6.12 12.43 2.28
N GLY A 338 5.50 12.07 1.17
CA GLY A 338 4.21 11.36 1.14
C GLY A 338 4.32 9.84 1.11
N ASN A 339 5.54 9.30 1.13
CA ASN A 339 5.85 7.88 0.97
C ASN A 339 5.04 7.16 -0.12
N LYS A 340 4.97 7.77 -1.32
CA LYS A 340 4.12 7.27 -2.41
C LYS A 340 4.71 7.50 -3.79
N MET A 341 4.44 6.56 -4.69
CA MET A 341 4.70 6.71 -6.13
C MET A 341 3.89 7.87 -6.70
N VAL A 342 4.51 8.67 -7.56
CA VAL A 342 3.83 9.69 -8.34
C VAL A 342 3.32 9.05 -9.63
N VAL A 343 2.01 8.84 -9.72
CA VAL A 343 1.36 8.28 -10.91
C VAL A 343 1.06 9.41 -11.89
N ASP A 344 1.28 9.15 -13.19
CA ASP A 344 1.04 10.10 -14.27
C ASP A 344 -0.46 10.31 -14.52
N SER A 345 -1.10 11.05 -13.62
CA SER A 345 -2.55 11.28 -13.67
C SER A 345 -2.93 12.60 -14.34
N LEU A 346 -2.00 13.55 -14.52
CA LEU A 346 -2.30 14.92 -15.00
C LEU A 346 -1.05 15.65 -15.56
N GLY A 347 -0.08 14.96 -16.18
CA GLY A 347 1.15 15.60 -16.70
C GLY A 347 2.11 16.12 -15.61
N ARG A 348 1.83 15.77 -14.35
CA ARG A 348 2.68 16.10 -13.18
C ARG A 348 4.08 15.53 -13.32
N LEU A 349 4.20 14.35 -13.95
CA LEU A 349 5.45 13.69 -14.19
C LEU A 349 6.35 14.51 -15.12
N ASP A 350 5.82 14.93 -16.27
CA ASP A 350 6.53 15.75 -17.25
C ASP A 350 6.96 17.09 -16.67
N SER A 351 6.10 17.71 -15.86
CA SER A 351 6.43 18.95 -15.15
C SER A 351 7.63 18.76 -14.21
N LEU A 352 7.60 17.72 -13.37
CA LEU A 352 8.72 17.42 -12.46
C LEU A 352 10.01 17.06 -13.19
N ILE A 353 9.94 16.36 -14.33
CA ILE A 353 11.10 16.07 -15.17
C ILE A 353 11.69 17.37 -15.76
N LYS A 354 10.85 18.31 -16.18
CA LYS A 354 11.30 19.64 -16.66
C LYS A 354 11.98 20.43 -15.54
N VAL A 355 11.37 20.46 -14.34
CA VAL A 355 11.97 21.09 -13.16
C VAL A 355 13.32 20.44 -12.84
N TRP A 356 13.41 19.11 -12.86
CA TRP A 356 14.66 18.39 -12.63
C TRP A 356 15.77 18.73 -13.62
N LYS A 357 15.45 18.88 -14.91
CA LYS A 357 16.44 19.28 -15.92
C LYS A 357 17.03 20.67 -15.67
N ASN A 358 16.22 21.57 -15.12
CA ASN A 358 16.60 22.96 -14.86
C ASN A 358 17.08 23.19 -13.42
N ALA A 359 16.99 22.18 -12.54
CA ALA A 359 17.37 22.29 -11.15
C ALA A 359 18.89 22.36 -10.98
N ASP A 360 19.32 23.22 -10.05
CA ASP A 360 20.72 23.36 -9.68
C ASP A 360 21.23 22.08 -9.02
N ILE A 361 22.53 21.81 -9.19
CA ILE A 361 23.17 20.62 -8.64
C ILE A 361 23.79 20.99 -7.30
N ALA A 362 23.37 20.30 -6.25
CA ALA A 362 23.94 20.46 -4.91
C ALA A 362 25.44 20.14 -4.91
N PRO A 363 26.26 20.93 -4.19
CA PRO A 363 27.67 20.62 -3.99
C PRO A 363 27.81 19.28 -3.27
N ASP A 364 28.81 18.48 -3.66
CA ASP A 364 29.05 17.14 -3.08
C ASP A 364 29.94 17.27 -1.83
N THR A 365 29.57 18.18 -0.92
CA THR A 365 30.33 18.52 0.28
C THR A 365 29.87 17.67 1.46
N LEU A 366 30.40 16.45 1.54
CA LEU A 366 30.45 15.76 2.83
C LEU A 366 31.34 16.60 3.76
N ILE A 367 30.75 17.29 4.73
CA ILE A 367 31.51 17.85 5.85
C ILE A 367 32.07 16.65 6.62
N VAL A 368 33.29 16.26 6.28
CA VAL A 368 34.08 15.35 7.10
C VAL A 368 34.63 16.21 8.22
N ASP A 369 33.99 16.15 9.39
CA ASP A 369 34.64 16.57 10.63
C ASP A 369 35.79 15.59 10.92
N SER A 370 36.90 15.75 10.20
CA SER A 370 38.17 15.20 10.63
C SER A 370 38.85 16.25 11.49
N ALA A 371 38.50 16.23 12.77
CA ALA A 371 39.42 16.57 13.84
C ALA A 371 40.62 15.60 13.76
N ALA A 372 41.49 15.79 12.77
CA ALA A 372 42.89 15.39 12.82
C ALA A 372 43.68 16.67 13.10
N SER A 373 43.45 17.22 14.29
CA SER A 373 44.37 18.17 14.89
C SER A 373 45.70 17.45 15.05
N LYS A 374 46.71 18.01 14.39
CA LYS A 374 48.13 17.78 14.60
C LYS A 374 48.43 17.39 16.05
N LYS A 375 49.01 16.21 16.24
CA LYS A 375 50.20 16.01 17.08
C LYS A 375 50.98 14.83 16.54
#